data_AF-A0A832B242-F1
#
_entry.id   AF-A0A832B242-F1
#
_cell.length_a   1.000
_cell.length_b   1.000
_cell.length_c   1.000
_cell.angle_alpha   90.00
_cell.angle_beta   90.00
_cell.angle_gamma   90.00
#
_symmetry.space_group_name_H-M   'P 1'
#
loop_
_entity.id
_entity.type
_entity.pdbx_description
1 polymer ?
#
loop_
_entity_poly.entity_id
_entity_poly.type
_entity_poly.pdbx_seq_one_letter_code
_entity_poly.pdbx_strand_id
1 'polypeptide(L)'
;HGVRNAQATVLAPTGTISFLMDCDTTGIEPDLALVKTKKLVGGGTMSIVNQTVPRALARLGYDPTQIDRIVAYVDEHKTILGAPELKAEHLPVFACSMGDNVIHYSGHVKMMAAAQPFISGAISKTVNMPEDATVDQIEQLHVDAWRLGLKAVAIYRDNCKVGQPLSSTKKEGAAEPGGAGAGRVEVEDLHARIAELEETIADHVNAPAATTRTRLPRRRRSNTFAFRVADCEGYVTVGEYEDGRPGEVFMKVSKQGSTLSGVMDAFAIAVSLGLQHGVPLSTFVRKYTNLRFDPAGITDDPELRLASSLVDYIFRRLALDYLSADERIELGVLSTGERTQPTLPGLEDVGELGQAMHDEHERFGQGGDSLSANKWERSRPESRDAPFCYACGNVMQRAGSCYACPSCGATSGCS
;
A
#
# COMPACT_ATOMS: atom_id res chain seq x y z
N HIS A 1 45.07 3.55 -8.97
CA HIS A 1 44.00 2.73 -9.57
C HIS A 1 42.97 2.29 -8.52
N GLY A 2 42.35 3.23 -7.80
CA GLY A 2 41.31 2.92 -6.81
C GLY A 2 39.95 2.59 -7.45
N VAL A 3 38.93 2.35 -6.63
CA VAL A 3 37.53 2.19 -7.08
C VAL A 3 36.82 3.54 -7.08
N ARG A 4 35.96 3.78 -8.08
CA ARG A 4 35.18 5.03 -8.20
C ARG A 4 33.98 5.06 -7.27
N ASN A 5 33.39 3.90 -7.00
CA ASN A 5 32.16 3.74 -6.22
C ASN A 5 32.44 2.85 -5.01
N ALA A 6 31.95 3.26 -3.83
CA ALA A 6 32.06 2.46 -2.60
C ALA A 6 31.17 1.21 -2.62
N GLN A 7 30.08 1.24 -3.41
CA GLN A 7 29.16 0.14 -3.65
C GLN A 7 28.73 0.16 -5.12
N ALA A 8 28.63 -1.00 -5.75
CA ALA A 8 28.42 -1.11 -7.20
C ALA A 8 27.22 -1.98 -7.59
N THR A 9 26.71 -2.82 -6.69
CA THR A 9 25.70 -3.84 -7.01
C THR A 9 24.64 -3.95 -5.92
N VAL A 10 23.39 -4.14 -6.33
CA VAL A 10 22.22 -4.41 -5.49
C VAL A 10 21.21 -5.19 -6.33
N LEU A 11 20.38 -6.03 -5.71
CA LEU A 11 19.21 -6.60 -6.37
C LEU A 11 17.96 -5.88 -5.85
N ALA A 12 17.43 -4.97 -6.65
CA ALA A 12 16.23 -4.20 -6.34
C ALA A 12 14.95 -4.92 -6.86
N PRO A 13 13.76 -4.56 -6.36
CA PRO A 13 12.51 -5.00 -6.96
C PRO A 13 12.43 -4.50 -8.41
N THR A 14 12.16 -5.41 -9.35
CA THR A 14 12.07 -5.07 -10.77
C THR A 14 10.65 -5.15 -11.33
N GLY A 15 9.60 -5.17 -10.49
CA GLY A 15 8.21 -5.42 -10.93
C GLY A 15 7.78 -4.68 -12.20
N THR A 16 7.92 -3.34 -12.22
CA THR A 16 7.52 -2.53 -13.38
C THR A 16 8.40 -2.74 -14.60
N ILE A 17 9.72 -2.81 -14.41
CA ILE A 17 10.67 -2.92 -15.53
C ILE A 17 10.71 -4.35 -16.11
N SER A 18 10.58 -5.38 -15.28
CA SER A 18 10.41 -6.78 -15.69
C SER A 18 9.17 -6.92 -16.56
N PHE A 19 8.08 -6.25 -16.19
CA PHE A 19 6.87 -6.24 -17.01
C PHE A 19 7.10 -5.54 -18.36
N LEU A 20 7.76 -4.37 -18.36
CA LEU A 20 8.10 -3.66 -19.60
C LEU A 20 9.01 -4.49 -20.53
N MET A 21 9.90 -5.30 -19.94
CA MET A 21 10.86 -6.15 -20.63
C MET A 21 10.34 -7.56 -20.92
N ASP A 22 9.06 -7.83 -20.66
CA ASP A 22 8.42 -9.13 -20.87
C ASP A 22 9.16 -10.29 -20.15
N CYS A 23 9.67 -10.01 -18.94
CA CYS A 23 10.32 -10.99 -18.09
C CYS A 23 9.27 -11.75 -17.27
N ASP A 24 9.33 -13.08 -17.32
CA ASP A 24 8.46 -13.95 -16.52
C ASP A 24 8.68 -13.78 -15.00
N THR A 25 9.90 -13.41 -14.58
CA THR A 25 10.30 -13.27 -13.17
C THR A 25 10.82 -11.87 -12.86
N THR A 26 10.88 -11.55 -11.57
CA THR A 26 11.34 -10.24 -11.06
C THR A 26 12.59 -10.42 -10.21
N GLY A 27 13.72 -9.87 -10.66
CA GLY A 27 15.00 -10.03 -9.98
C GLY A 27 15.42 -11.50 -9.84
N ILE A 28 15.61 -11.94 -8.59
CA ILE A 28 15.96 -13.32 -8.22
C ILE A 28 14.74 -14.10 -7.69
N GLU A 29 13.54 -13.55 -7.82
CA GLU A 29 12.31 -14.24 -7.42
C GLU A 29 12.04 -15.44 -8.35
N PRO A 30 11.63 -16.61 -7.82
CA PRO A 30 10.98 -17.61 -8.66
C PRO A 30 9.65 -17.05 -9.16
N ASP A 31 9.09 -17.67 -10.19
CA ASP A 31 7.80 -17.22 -10.68
C ASP A 31 6.71 -17.36 -9.60
N LEU A 32 5.73 -16.46 -9.63
CA LEU A 32 4.64 -16.46 -8.66
C LEU A 32 3.67 -17.62 -8.88
N ALA A 33 3.28 -17.80 -10.14
CA ALA A 33 2.42 -18.88 -10.60
C ALA A 33 2.64 -19.05 -12.11
N LEU A 34 2.56 -20.29 -12.60
CA LEU A 34 2.76 -20.61 -14.01
C LEU A 34 1.72 -19.98 -14.95
N VAL A 35 0.55 -19.62 -14.42
CA VAL A 35 -0.50 -18.92 -15.15
C VAL A 35 -0.86 -17.64 -14.42
N LYS A 36 -0.82 -16.53 -15.14
CA LYS A 36 -1.13 -15.18 -14.64
C LYS A 36 -2.41 -14.70 -15.27
N THR A 37 -3.36 -14.22 -14.46
CA THR A 37 -4.62 -13.66 -14.94
C THR A 37 -4.57 -12.13 -14.94
N LYS A 38 -4.82 -11.52 -16.11
CA LYS A 38 -4.85 -10.07 -16.31
C LYS A 38 -6.28 -9.60 -16.56
N LYS A 39 -6.74 -8.61 -15.80
CA LYS A 39 -7.99 -7.89 -16.10
C LYS A 39 -7.75 -6.90 -17.24
N LEU A 40 -8.58 -6.95 -18.27
CA LEU A 40 -8.50 -6.05 -19.42
C LEU A 40 -9.26 -4.73 -19.16
N VAL A 41 -8.80 -3.64 -19.77
CA VAL A 41 -9.48 -2.34 -19.72
C VAL A 41 -10.74 -2.45 -20.58
N GLY A 42 -11.92 -2.47 -19.95
CA GLY A 42 -13.21 -2.75 -20.62
C GLY A 42 -13.96 -3.96 -20.04
N GLY A 43 -13.40 -4.67 -19.06
CA GLY A 43 -13.98 -5.87 -18.49
C GLY A 43 -13.50 -7.14 -19.20
N GLY A 44 -13.42 -8.25 -18.46
CA GLY A 44 -12.85 -9.51 -18.93
C GLY A 44 -11.49 -9.82 -18.30
N THR A 45 -11.12 -11.11 -18.31
CA THR A 45 -9.84 -11.61 -17.82
C THR A 45 -9.16 -12.41 -18.92
N MET A 46 -7.86 -12.18 -19.11
CA MET A 46 -7.01 -12.96 -20.00
C MET A 46 -6.01 -13.74 -19.16
N SER A 47 -5.84 -15.02 -19.45
CA SER A 47 -4.79 -15.83 -18.83
C SER A 47 -3.56 -15.86 -19.72
N ILE A 48 -2.39 -15.74 -19.12
CA ILE A 48 -1.10 -15.78 -19.80
C ILE A 48 -0.28 -16.87 -19.12
N VAL A 49 0.02 -17.94 -19.86
CA VAL A 49 0.97 -18.97 -19.41
C VAL A 49 2.39 -18.42 -19.52
N ASN A 50 3.20 -18.69 -18.51
CA ASN A 50 4.61 -18.34 -18.46
C ASN A 50 5.37 -18.87 -19.69
N GLN A 51 6.07 -17.98 -20.39
CA GLN A 51 6.76 -18.28 -21.66
C GLN A 51 8.02 -19.14 -21.47
N THR A 52 8.53 -19.24 -20.25
CA THR A 52 9.62 -20.12 -19.86
C THR A 52 9.20 -21.59 -19.76
N VAL A 53 7.91 -21.91 -19.58
CA VAL A 53 7.41 -23.30 -19.52
C VAL A 53 7.76 -24.11 -20.77
N PRO A 54 7.38 -23.70 -22.01
CA PRO A 54 7.74 -24.44 -23.21
C PRO A 54 9.26 -24.53 -23.42
N ARG A 55 10.01 -23.48 -23.06
CA ARG A 55 11.47 -23.46 -23.15
C ARG A 55 12.13 -24.46 -22.19
N ALA A 56 11.60 -24.59 -20.98
CA ALA A 56 12.06 -25.54 -19.99
C ALA A 56 11.76 -26.98 -20.43
N LEU A 57 10.53 -27.25 -20.91
CA LEU A 57 10.16 -28.57 -21.44
C LEU A 57 11.03 -28.98 -22.63
N ALA A 58 11.32 -28.07 -23.57
CA ALA A 58 12.24 -28.35 -24.67
C ALA A 58 13.64 -28.76 -24.19
N ARG A 59 14.17 -28.09 -23.14
CA ARG A 59 15.46 -28.47 -22.53
C ARG A 59 15.42 -29.78 -21.78
N LEU A 60 14.26 -30.16 -21.24
CA LEU A 60 14.04 -31.44 -20.58
C LEU A 60 13.80 -32.60 -21.57
N GLY A 61 13.80 -32.31 -22.88
CA GLY A 61 13.76 -33.31 -23.95
C GLY A 61 12.35 -33.72 -24.39
N TYR A 62 11.32 -32.94 -24.07
CA TYR A 62 9.97 -33.16 -24.60
C TYR A 62 9.88 -32.72 -26.06
N ASP A 63 9.13 -33.47 -26.87
CA ASP A 63 8.88 -33.10 -28.25
C ASP A 63 7.83 -31.97 -28.37
N PRO A 64 7.77 -31.24 -29.50
CA PRO A 64 6.84 -30.12 -29.67
C PRO A 64 5.38 -30.46 -29.37
N THR A 65 4.92 -31.66 -29.72
CA THR A 65 3.52 -32.05 -29.49
C THR A 65 3.24 -32.32 -28.01
N GLN A 66 4.20 -32.87 -27.27
CA GLN A 66 4.11 -33.02 -25.81
C GLN A 66 4.10 -31.65 -25.13
N ILE A 67 4.96 -30.74 -25.59
CA ILE A 67 5.03 -29.36 -25.08
C ILE A 67 3.67 -28.68 -25.25
N ASP A 68 3.09 -28.71 -26.45
CA ASP A 68 1.80 -28.08 -26.74
C ASP A 68 0.68 -28.66 -25.86
N ARG A 69 0.67 -29.99 -25.64
CA ARG A 69 -0.30 -30.65 -24.76
C ARG A 69 -0.14 -30.25 -23.29
N ILE A 70 1.09 -30.18 -22.79
CA ILE A 70 1.36 -29.76 -21.40
C ILE A 70 1.00 -28.28 -21.22
N VAL A 71 1.36 -27.41 -22.17
CA VAL A 71 1.04 -25.97 -22.12
C VAL A 71 -0.47 -25.75 -22.18
N ALA A 72 -1.18 -26.46 -23.05
CA ALA A 72 -2.64 -26.40 -23.12
C ALA A 72 -3.28 -26.88 -21.81
N TYR A 73 -2.78 -27.95 -21.21
CA TYR A 73 -3.24 -28.43 -19.91
C TYR A 73 -3.05 -27.36 -18.82
N VAL A 74 -1.87 -26.74 -18.76
CA VAL A 74 -1.56 -25.67 -17.79
C VAL A 74 -2.46 -24.47 -17.99
N ASP A 75 -2.72 -24.04 -19.24
CA ASP A 75 -3.66 -22.95 -19.49
C ASP A 75 -5.08 -23.32 -19.06
N GLU A 76 -5.57 -24.52 -19.35
CA GLU A 76 -6.92 -24.92 -18.98
C GLU A 76 -7.09 -25.10 -17.46
N HIS A 77 -6.17 -25.81 -16.82
CA HIS A 77 -6.29 -26.25 -15.43
C HIS A 77 -5.65 -25.30 -14.43
N LYS A 78 -4.90 -24.29 -14.90
CA LYS A 78 -4.15 -23.34 -14.08
C LYS A 78 -3.13 -23.99 -13.14
N THR A 79 -2.73 -25.23 -13.45
CA THR A 79 -1.74 -26.01 -12.73
C THR A 79 -0.97 -26.91 -13.68
N ILE A 80 0.26 -27.25 -13.29
CA ILE A 80 1.06 -28.27 -13.97
C ILE A 80 0.94 -29.65 -13.30
N LEU A 81 0.34 -29.71 -12.11
CA LEU A 81 0.13 -30.97 -11.41
C LEU A 81 -0.84 -31.84 -12.20
N GLY A 82 -0.44 -33.08 -12.48
CA GLY A 82 -1.25 -34.01 -13.27
C GLY A 82 -1.27 -33.72 -14.76
N ALA A 83 -0.42 -32.80 -15.26
CA ALA A 83 -0.28 -32.57 -16.69
C ALA A 83 0.07 -33.89 -17.41
N PRO A 84 -0.65 -34.23 -18.50
CA PRO A 84 -0.42 -35.46 -19.22
C PRO A 84 1.02 -35.48 -19.75
N GLU A 85 1.65 -36.65 -19.72
CA GLU A 85 3.00 -36.91 -20.27
C GLU A 85 4.15 -36.24 -19.50
N LEU A 86 3.89 -35.34 -18.54
CA LEU A 86 4.92 -34.78 -17.68
C LEU A 86 5.48 -35.87 -16.74
N LYS A 87 6.77 -36.14 -16.85
CA LYS A 87 7.48 -37.03 -15.94
C LYS A 87 7.53 -36.43 -14.53
N ALA A 88 7.25 -37.26 -13.52
CA ALA A 88 7.26 -36.84 -12.12
C ALA A 88 8.60 -36.22 -11.67
N GLU A 89 9.72 -36.72 -12.20
CA GLU A 89 11.08 -36.20 -11.91
C GLU A 89 11.30 -34.76 -12.40
N HIS A 90 10.52 -34.31 -13.40
CA HIS A 90 10.62 -32.97 -13.97
C HIS A 90 9.71 -31.96 -13.26
N LEU A 91 8.76 -32.41 -12.44
CA LEU A 91 7.82 -31.54 -11.73
C LEU A 91 8.52 -30.46 -10.85
N PRO A 92 9.62 -30.76 -10.12
CA PRO A 92 10.30 -29.74 -9.31
C PRO A 92 10.87 -28.56 -10.10
N VAL A 93 11.09 -28.70 -11.42
CA VAL A 93 11.58 -27.61 -12.29
C VAL A 93 10.58 -26.47 -12.40
N PHE A 94 9.29 -26.78 -12.25
CA PHE A 94 8.19 -25.83 -12.41
C PHE A 94 7.61 -25.37 -11.07
N ALA A 95 8.39 -25.50 -9.99
CA ALA A 95 7.98 -25.02 -8.68
C ALA A 95 7.97 -23.49 -8.64
N CYS A 96 6.91 -22.92 -8.07
CA CYS A 96 6.67 -21.48 -7.95
C CYS A 96 6.86 -21.00 -6.51
N SER A 97 6.82 -19.68 -6.28
CA SER A 97 6.81 -19.12 -4.91
C SER A 97 5.50 -19.35 -4.16
N MET A 98 4.39 -19.51 -4.88
CA MET A 98 3.04 -19.71 -4.36
C MET A 98 2.30 -20.76 -5.20
N GLY A 99 1.10 -21.18 -4.75
CA GLY A 99 0.24 -22.11 -5.48
C GLY A 99 0.29 -23.54 -4.94
N ASP A 100 0.20 -24.52 -5.83
CA ASP A 100 0.08 -25.95 -5.53
C ASP A 100 1.40 -26.74 -5.72
N ASN A 101 2.39 -26.16 -6.40
CA ASN A 101 3.75 -26.68 -6.52
C ASN A 101 4.76 -25.66 -6.00
N VAL A 102 4.94 -25.60 -4.67
CA VAL A 102 5.61 -24.47 -4.00
C VAL A 102 7.06 -24.77 -3.62
N ILE A 103 7.96 -23.81 -3.84
CA ILE A 103 9.33 -23.85 -3.32
C ILE A 103 9.29 -23.61 -1.82
N HIS A 104 9.80 -24.56 -1.03
CA HIS A 104 9.92 -24.43 0.42
C HIS A 104 10.71 -23.16 0.81
N TYR A 105 10.27 -22.46 1.85
CA TYR A 105 10.84 -21.16 2.28
C TYR A 105 12.36 -21.19 2.51
N SER A 106 12.90 -22.32 2.99
CA SER A 106 14.36 -22.48 3.13
C SER A 106 15.12 -22.45 1.79
N GLY A 107 14.48 -22.84 0.69
CA GLY A 107 15.02 -22.72 -0.66
C GLY A 107 15.20 -21.26 -1.08
N HIS A 108 14.26 -20.38 -0.71
CA HIS A 108 14.36 -18.94 -0.97
C HIS A 108 15.56 -18.33 -0.23
N VAL A 109 15.72 -18.66 1.06
CA VAL A 109 16.86 -18.18 1.88
C VAL A 109 18.18 -18.68 1.32
N LYS A 110 18.28 -19.96 0.96
CA LYS A 110 19.51 -20.55 0.37
C LYS A 110 19.87 -19.91 -0.97
N MET A 111 18.88 -19.61 -1.81
CA MET A 111 19.11 -18.90 -3.08
C MET A 111 19.64 -17.48 -2.85
N MET A 112 19.04 -16.74 -1.91
CA MET A 112 19.56 -15.42 -1.51
C MET A 112 21.00 -15.52 -1.00
N ALA A 113 21.28 -16.52 -0.16
CA ALA A 113 22.60 -16.72 0.44
C ALA A 113 23.67 -17.06 -0.60
N ALA A 114 23.31 -17.83 -1.63
CA ALA A 114 24.20 -18.13 -2.75
C ALA A 114 24.56 -16.88 -3.57
N ALA A 115 23.64 -15.94 -3.72
CA ALA A 115 23.85 -14.71 -4.49
C ALA A 115 24.54 -13.59 -3.68
N GLN A 116 24.32 -13.53 -2.37
CA GLN A 116 24.75 -12.43 -1.50
C GLN A 116 26.26 -12.11 -1.55
N PRO A 117 27.20 -13.07 -1.67
CA PRO A 117 28.64 -12.79 -1.77
C PRO A 117 29.05 -11.97 -2.99
N PHE A 118 28.27 -12.01 -4.08
CA PHE A 118 28.55 -11.28 -5.31
C PHE A 118 27.92 -9.88 -5.34
N ILE A 119 27.21 -9.50 -4.27
CA ILE A 119 26.41 -8.28 -4.21
C ILE A 119 26.91 -7.42 -3.05
N SER A 120 27.43 -6.24 -3.40
CA SER A 120 27.95 -5.26 -2.43
C SER A 120 26.84 -4.67 -1.56
N GLY A 121 25.64 -4.47 -2.12
CA GLY A 121 24.40 -4.15 -1.41
C GLY A 121 23.63 -5.35 -0.88
N ALA A 122 22.35 -5.13 -0.60
CA ALA A 122 21.40 -6.15 -0.17
C ALA A 122 20.60 -6.73 -1.36
N ILE A 123 19.80 -7.75 -1.06
CA ILE A 123 18.88 -8.40 -2.00
C ILE A 123 17.46 -8.11 -1.55
N SER A 124 16.68 -7.46 -2.41
CA SER A 124 15.24 -7.29 -2.20
C SER A 124 14.50 -8.48 -2.79
N LYS A 125 14.42 -9.55 -2.01
CA LYS A 125 13.70 -10.78 -2.35
C LYS A 125 12.83 -11.21 -1.16
N THR A 126 11.60 -11.60 -1.46
CA THR A 126 10.59 -12.07 -0.52
C THR A 126 10.76 -13.56 -0.27
N VAL A 127 10.73 -13.96 1.00
CA VAL A 127 10.65 -15.37 1.41
C VAL A 127 9.19 -15.70 1.66
N ASN A 128 8.57 -16.37 0.68
CA ASN A 128 7.18 -16.79 0.78
C ASN A 128 7.07 -18.02 1.68
N MET A 129 6.17 -17.95 2.66
CA MET A 129 5.88 -19.00 3.63
C MET A 129 4.40 -19.39 3.55
N PRO A 130 4.04 -20.66 3.82
CA PRO A 130 2.64 -21.08 3.81
C PRO A 130 1.86 -20.46 4.96
N GLU A 131 0.53 -20.42 4.85
CA GLU A 131 -0.38 -19.80 5.82
C GLU A 131 -0.26 -20.40 7.23
N ASP A 132 0.02 -21.71 7.30
CA ASP A 132 0.21 -22.47 8.53
C ASP A 132 1.60 -22.30 9.16
N ALA A 133 2.46 -21.46 8.58
CA ALA A 133 3.78 -21.18 9.16
C ALA A 133 3.66 -20.54 10.55
N THR A 134 4.34 -21.19 11.51
CA THR A 134 4.37 -20.84 12.93
C THR A 134 5.38 -19.73 13.24
N VAL A 135 5.24 -19.11 14.40
CA VAL A 135 6.20 -18.09 14.89
C VAL A 135 7.60 -18.69 15.04
N ASP A 136 7.72 -19.91 15.59
CA ASP A 136 9.01 -20.59 15.76
C ASP A 136 9.71 -20.84 14.42
N GLN A 137 8.96 -21.18 13.37
CA GLN A 137 9.51 -21.33 12.01
C GLN A 137 9.99 -20.01 11.42
N ILE A 138 9.28 -18.90 11.69
CA ILE A 138 9.68 -17.55 11.26
C ILE A 138 10.94 -17.11 12.01
N GLU A 139 11.00 -17.35 13.33
CA GLU A 139 12.18 -17.09 14.15
C GLU A 139 13.39 -17.87 13.63
N GLN A 140 13.24 -19.18 13.41
CA GLN A 140 14.30 -20.02 12.88
C GLN A 140 14.76 -19.55 11.50
N LEU A 141 13.85 -19.04 10.65
CA LEU A 141 14.19 -18.48 9.35
C LEU A 141 15.08 -17.23 9.48
N HIS A 142 14.78 -16.33 10.42
CA HIS A 142 15.63 -15.18 10.70
C HIS A 142 17.02 -15.61 11.21
N VAL A 143 17.08 -16.60 12.09
CA VAL A 143 18.35 -17.17 12.59
C VAL A 143 19.17 -17.78 11.45
N ASP A 144 18.53 -18.53 10.55
CA ASP A 144 19.19 -19.16 9.41
C ASP A 144 19.69 -18.11 8.40
N ALA A 145 18.88 -17.09 8.10
CA ALA A 145 19.27 -15.97 7.24
C ALA A 145 20.51 -15.24 7.78
N TRP A 146 20.54 -14.98 9.09
CA TRP A 146 21.69 -14.38 9.77
C TRP A 146 22.94 -15.28 9.68
N ARG A 147 22.80 -16.57 10.00
CA ARG A 147 23.92 -17.54 9.90
C ARG A 147 24.49 -17.66 8.49
N LEU A 148 23.63 -17.51 7.48
CA LEU A 148 24.01 -17.54 6.07
C LEU A 148 24.57 -16.21 5.54
N GLY A 149 24.68 -15.18 6.39
CA GLY A 149 25.29 -13.90 6.03
C GLY A 149 24.41 -13.00 5.16
N LEU A 150 23.09 -13.18 5.18
CA LEU A 150 22.17 -12.30 4.49
C LEU A 150 22.13 -10.93 5.14
N LYS A 151 22.21 -9.87 4.31
CA LYS A 151 22.18 -8.48 4.80
C LYS A 151 20.77 -7.97 5.08
N ALA A 152 19.77 -8.56 4.43
CA ALA A 152 18.36 -8.27 4.62
C ALA A 152 17.54 -9.53 4.34
N VAL A 153 16.45 -9.69 5.07
CA VAL A 153 15.46 -10.75 4.86
C VAL A 153 14.08 -10.14 5.01
N ALA A 154 13.15 -10.56 4.16
CA ALA A 154 11.78 -10.13 4.21
C ALA A 154 10.87 -11.31 3.95
N ILE A 155 9.78 -11.41 4.71
CA ILE A 155 8.98 -12.62 4.84
C ILE A 155 7.53 -12.29 4.55
N TYR A 156 6.97 -13.06 3.62
CA TYR A 156 5.55 -13.02 3.34
C TYR A 156 4.92 -14.37 3.68
N ARG A 157 4.11 -14.40 4.74
CA ARG A 157 3.28 -15.56 5.06
C ARG A 157 1.97 -15.49 4.28
N ASP A 158 1.60 -16.56 3.58
CA ASP A 158 0.36 -16.61 2.80
C ASP A 158 -0.84 -16.24 3.69
N ASN A 159 -1.79 -15.52 3.10
CA ASN A 159 -3.00 -15.01 3.75
C ASN A 159 -2.78 -14.16 5.02
N CYS A 160 -1.56 -13.68 5.31
CA CYS A 160 -1.32 -12.87 6.51
C CYS A 160 -1.81 -11.41 6.40
N LYS A 161 -2.32 -11.02 5.22
CA LYS A 161 -2.74 -9.66 4.88
C LYS A 161 -4.12 -9.67 4.22
N VAL A 162 -4.94 -8.66 4.52
CA VAL A 162 -6.39 -8.56 4.19
C VAL A 162 -6.69 -8.48 2.67
N GLY A 163 -5.70 -8.17 1.84
CA GLY A 163 -5.82 -8.16 0.39
C GLY A 163 -4.53 -8.64 -0.28
N GLN A 164 -4.65 -9.61 -1.19
CA GLN A 164 -3.57 -10.10 -2.02
C GLN A 164 -3.67 -9.48 -3.42
N PRO A 165 -2.61 -8.82 -3.91
CA PRO A 165 -2.51 -8.34 -5.29
C PRO A 165 -2.72 -9.40 -6.37
N LEU A 166 -2.30 -10.62 -6.06
CA LEU A 166 -2.28 -11.77 -6.93
C LEU A 166 -2.61 -12.97 -6.04
N SER A 167 -3.85 -13.45 -6.13
CA SER A 167 -4.25 -14.70 -5.52
C SER A 167 -4.10 -15.83 -6.54
N SER A 168 -3.46 -16.93 -6.14
CA SER A 168 -3.62 -18.18 -6.86
C SER A 168 -5.00 -18.74 -6.51
N THR A 169 -5.83 -19.04 -7.50
CA THR A 169 -7.07 -19.81 -7.29
C THR A 169 -6.69 -21.21 -6.83
N LYS A 170 -6.53 -21.42 -5.52
CA LYS A 170 -6.52 -22.76 -4.95
C LYS A 170 -7.88 -23.38 -5.25
N LYS A 171 -7.87 -24.52 -5.92
CA LYS A 171 -9.06 -25.34 -6.11
C LYS A 171 -9.46 -25.82 -4.71
N GLU A 172 -10.62 -25.40 -4.23
CA GLU A 172 -11.26 -26.05 -3.08
C GLU A 172 -11.46 -27.52 -3.47
N GLY A 173 -10.60 -28.38 -2.93
CA GLY A 173 -10.68 -29.81 -3.16
C GLY A 173 -12.00 -30.33 -2.62
N ALA A 174 -12.73 -31.03 -3.48
CA ALA A 174 -13.89 -31.82 -3.10
C ALA A 174 -13.52 -32.78 -1.97
N ALA A 175 -13.87 -32.44 -0.74
CA ALA A 175 -13.97 -33.37 0.36
C ALA A 175 -15.42 -33.84 0.43
N GLU A 176 -15.63 -35.14 0.26
CA GLU A 176 -16.94 -35.77 0.46
C GLU A 176 -17.47 -35.55 1.88
N PRO A 177 -18.80 -35.46 2.06
CA PRO A 177 -19.41 -35.16 3.34
C PRO A 177 -19.47 -36.42 4.22
N GLY A 178 -18.73 -36.40 5.33
CA GLY A 178 -18.84 -37.42 6.36
C GLY A 178 -18.43 -36.89 7.73
N GLY A 179 -19.41 -36.64 8.60
CA GLY A 179 -19.23 -36.56 10.06
C GLY A 179 -19.69 -35.27 10.73
N ALA A 180 -20.76 -35.39 11.52
CA ALA A 180 -21.35 -34.39 12.44
C ALA A 180 -20.33 -33.73 13.40
N GLY A 181 -20.57 -32.56 14.01
CA GLY A 181 -21.75 -31.73 14.15
C GLY A 181 -21.44 -30.51 15.05
N ALA A 182 -22.48 -29.70 15.34
CA ALA A 182 -22.53 -28.49 16.16
C ALA A 182 -21.98 -27.20 15.51
N GLY A 183 -22.90 -26.29 15.13
CA GLY A 183 -22.55 -24.93 14.68
C GLY A 183 -23.48 -24.27 13.64
N ARG A 184 -24.62 -24.88 13.28
CA ARG A 184 -25.48 -24.36 12.19
C ARG A 184 -26.45 -23.22 12.56
N VAL A 185 -26.52 -22.77 13.81
CA VAL A 185 -27.57 -21.82 14.24
C VAL A 185 -27.13 -20.34 14.23
N GLU A 186 -25.84 -20.01 14.10
CA GLU A 186 -25.41 -18.59 14.14
C GLU A 186 -25.22 -17.91 12.78
N VAL A 187 -25.25 -18.68 11.68
CA VAL A 187 -24.90 -18.16 10.36
C VAL A 187 -26.09 -17.48 9.68
N GLU A 188 -27.32 -17.97 9.85
CA GLU A 188 -28.51 -17.40 9.20
C GLU A 188 -28.91 -16.03 9.77
N ASP A 189 -28.77 -15.84 11.09
CA ASP A 189 -29.08 -14.57 11.78
C ASP A 189 -28.07 -13.46 11.45
N LEU A 190 -26.81 -13.81 11.18
CA LEU A 190 -25.79 -12.85 10.80
C LEU A 190 -26.01 -12.33 9.37
N HIS A 191 -26.41 -13.21 8.45
CA HIS A 191 -26.72 -12.82 7.07
C HIS A 191 -27.96 -11.91 6.99
N ALA A 192 -28.98 -12.15 7.82
CA ALA A 192 -30.16 -11.28 7.88
C ALA A 192 -29.82 -9.86 8.36
N ARG A 193 -28.97 -9.74 9.40
CA ARG A 193 -28.54 -8.43 9.93
C ARG A 193 -27.60 -7.68 8.98
N ILE A 194 -26.77 -8.41 8.22
CA ILE A 194 -25.94 -7.82 7.17
C ILE A 194 -26.82 -7.27 6.04
N ALA A 195 -27.85 -8.01 5.60
CA ALA A 195 -28.76 -7.53 4.55
C ALA A 195 -29.54 -6.27 4.99
N GLU A 196 -30.02 -6.21 6.24
CA GLU A 196 -30.73 -5.05 6.79
C GLU A 196 -29.81 -3.82 6.92
N LEU A 197 -28.54 -4.03 7.29
CA LEU A 197 -27.52 -2.98 7.31
C LEU A 197 -27.12 -2.51 5.90
N GLU A 198 -27.02 -3.42 4.93
CA GLU A 198 -26.73 -3.11 3.54
C GLU A 198 -27.86 -2.27 2.91
N GLU A 199 -29.12 -2.55 3.24
CA GLU A 199 -30.28 -1.76 2.82
C GLU A 199 -30.26 -0.35 3.45
N THR A 200 -29.92 -0.26 4.74
CA THR A 200 -29.80 1.03 5.46
C THR A 200 -28.65 1.91 4.93
N ILE A 201 -27.55 1.29 4.50
CA ILE A 201 -26.38 1.96 3.89
C ILE A 201 -26.68 2.37 2.45
N ALA A 202 -27.42 1.55 1.70
CA ALA A 202 -27.87 1.88 0.34
C ALA A 202 -28.75 3.14 0.33
N ASP A 203 -29.61 3.31 1.34
CA ASP A 203 -30.44 4.50 1.52
C ASP A 203 -29.64 5.77 1.90
N HIS A 204 -28.47 5.63 2.52
CA HIS A 204 -27.60 6.77 2.88
C HIS A 204 -26.60 7.16 1.79
N VAL A 205 -26.22 6.22 0.91
CA VAL A 205 -25.20 6.44 -0.13
C VAL A 205 -25.83 6.80 -1.48
N ASN A 206 -27.10 6.47 -1.73
CA ASN A 206 -27.79 6.79 -2.97
C ASN A 206 -29.03 7.68 -2.78
N ALA A 207 -28.79 8.94 -2.45
CA ALA A 207 -29.69 10.02 -2.85
C ALA A 207 -28.89 11.10 -3.58
N PRO A 208 -28.89 11.13 -4.94
CA PRO A 208 -28.50 12.33 -5.65
C PRO A 208 -29.60 13.38 -5.44
N ALA A 209 -29.58 14.04 -4.28
CA ALA A 209 -30.28 15.30 -4.16
C ALA A 209 -29.65 16.22 -5.20
N ALA A 210 -30.43 16.65 -6.19
CA ALA A 210 -29.99 17.61 -7.19
C ALA A 210 -29.33 18.80 -6.45
N THR A 211 -27.99 18.85 -6.46
CA THR A 211 -27.22 19.81 -5.67
C THR A 211 -27.42 21.19 -6.27
N THR A 212 -28.49 21.86 -5.84
CA THR A 212 -28.80 23.21 -6.25
C THR A 212 -27.71 24.11 -5.68
N ARG A 213 -27.09 24.92 -6.54
CA ARG A 213 -26.02 25.83 -6.14
C ARG A 213 -26.48 26.74 -5.00
N THR A 214 -25.83 26.64 -3.85
CA THR A 214 -26.05 27.56 -2.74
C THR A 214 -25.13 28.76 -2.92
N ARG A 215 -25.67 29.92 -3.26
CA ARG A 215 -24.88 31.14 -3.42
C ARG A 215 -24.62 31.79 -2.07
N LEU A 216 -23.44 32.36 -1.89
CA LEU A 216 -23.13 33.12 -0.68
C LEU A 216 -23.86 34.47 -0.69
N PRO A 217 -24.22 35.01 0.50
CA PRO A 217 -24.79 36.34 0.63
C PRO A 217 -23.86 37.45 0.11
N ARG A 218 -24.45 38.59 -0.27
CA ARG A 218 -23.69 39.76 -0.75
C ARG A 218 -22.69 40.30 0.28
N ARG A 219 -23.01 40.17 1.57
CA ARG A 219 -22.12 40.49 2.71
C ARG A 219 -21.89 39.21 3.50
N ARG A 220 -20.62 38.85 3.71
CA ARG A 220 -20.22 37.60 4.35
C ARG A 220 -18.92 37.80 5.11
N ARG A 221 -18.57 36.82 5.96
CA ARG A 221 -17.26 36.76 6.59
C ARG A 221 -16.25 36.23 5.58
N SER A 222 -15.02 36.71 5.65
CA SER A 222 -13.92 36.20 4.85
C SER A 222 -12.64 36.18 5.64
N ASN A 223 -11.88 35.10 5.53
CA ASN A 223 -10.53 34.98 6.07
C ASN A 223 -9.53 35.21 4.93
N THR A 224 -8.45 35.95 5.19
CA THR A 224 -7.38 36.16 4.19
C THR A 224 -6.03 35.93 4.84
N PHE A 225 -5.22 35.08 4.22
CA PHE A 225 -3.83 34.86 4.62
C PHE A 225 -2.88 35.09 3.46
N ALA A 226 -1.73 35.68 3.76
CA ALA A 226 -0.60 35.75 2.86
C ALA A 226 0.18 34.44 2.94
N PHE A 227 0.86 34.09 1.85
CA PHE A 227 1.76 32.93 1.84
C PHE A 227 2.95 33.19 0.93
N ARG A 228 4.02 32.44 1.19
CA ARG A 228 5.16 32.29 0.31
C ARG A 228 5.54 30.82 0.20
N VAL A 229 5.64 30.31 -1.02
CA VAL A 229 6.16 28.97 -1.32
C VAL A 229 7.32 29.13 -2.30
N ALA A 230 8.53 28.78 -1.86
CA ALA A 230 9.77 29.10 -2.57
C ALA A 230 9.90 30.60 -2.88
N ASP A 231 9.95 30.96 -4.16
CA ASP A 231 10.04 32.32 -4.69
C ASP A 231 8.68 32.91 -5.08
N CYS A 232 7.59 32.17 -4.90
CA CYS A 232 6.24 32.61 -5.23
C CYS A 232 5.49 33.07 -3.98
N GLU A 233 4.95 34.28 -4.04
CA GLU A 233 4.14 34.89 -2.99
C GLU A 233 2.72 35.19 -3.48
N GLY A 234 1.77 35.23 -2.55
CA GLY A 234 0.38 35.48 -2.86
C GLY A 234 -0.52 35.61 -1.65
N TYR A 235 -1.80 35.77 -1.94
CA TYR A 235 -2.88 35.87 -0.95
C TYR A 235 -3.98 34.88 -1.30
N VAL A 236 -4.48 34.18 -0.28
CA VAL A 236 -5.70 33.38 -0.39
C VAL A 236 -6.78 34.05 0.45
N THR A 237 -7.95 34.28 -0.14
CA THR A 237 -9.13 34.79 0.55
C THR A 237 -10.23 33.73 0.49
N VAL A 238 -10.71 33.29 1.64
CA VAL A 238 -11.80 32.33 1.78
C VAL A 238 -13.05 33.05 2.24
N GLY A 239 -14.12 32.98 1.46
CA GLY A 239 -15.44 33.45 1.86
C GLY A 239 -16.21 32.36 2.59
N GLU A 240 -16.80 32.70 3.73
CA GLU A 240 -17.49 31.75 4.60
C GLU A 240 -19.01 31.90 4.52
N TYR A 241 -19.72 30.79 4.71
CA TYR A 241 -21.14 30.78 5.04
C TYR A 241 -21.37 31.23 6.50
N GLU A 242 -22.62 31.46 6.87
CA GLU A 242 -22.97 31.88 8.25
C GLU A 242 -22.61 30.83 9.31
N ASP A 243 -22.54 29.56 8.91
CA ASP A 243 -22.12 28.43 9.75
C ASP A 243 -20.59 28.27 9.86
N GLY A 244 -19.81 29.16 9.24
CA GLY A 244 -18.35 29.13 9.25
C GLY A 244 -17.72 28.20 8.21
N ARG A 245 -18.52 27.47 7.41
CA ARG A 245 -17.96 26.63 6.34
C ARG A 245 -17.42 27.47 5.18
N PRO A 246 -16.35 27.02 4.50
CA PRO A 246 -15.83 27.69 3.32
C PRO A 246 -16.78 27.51 2.14
N GLY A 247 -17.14 28.63 1.50
CA GLY A 247 -18.04 28.64 0.36
C GLY A 247 -17.43 29.17 -0.94
N GLU A 248 -16.33 29.91 -0.86
CA GLU A 248 -15.55 30.33 -2.02
C GLU A 248 -14.11 30.60 -1.62
N VAL A 249 -13.21 30.46 -2.58
CA VAL A 249 -11.78 30.69 -2.42
C VAL A 249 -11.32 31.56 -3.59
N PHE A 250 -10.52 32.58 -3.29
CA PHE A 250 -9.82 33.40 -4.26
C PHE A 250 -8.32 33.28 -4.01
N MET A 251 -7.55 33.16 -5.08
CA MET A 251 -6.10 32.95 -5.01
C MET A 251 -5.41 33.97 -5.89
N LYS A 252 -4.77 34.97 -5.29
CA LYS A 252 -3.94 35.94 -6.02
C LYS A 252 -2.49 35.54 -5.88
N VAL A 253 -1.88 35.14 -6.99
CA VAL A 253 -0.53 34.56 -7.02
C VAL A 253 0.32 35.29 -8.05
N SER A 254 1.55 35.64 -7.70
CA SER A 254 2.51 36.28 -8.60
C SER A 254 2.02 37.63 -9.17
N LYS A 255 2.77 38.19 -10.12
CA LYS A 255 2.37 39.43 -10.81
C LYS A 255 1.12 39.19 -11.65
N GLN A 256 0.21 40.18 -11.61
CA GLN A 256 -1.01 40.20 -12.41
C GLN A 256 -0.68 40.02 -13.90
N GLY A 257 -1.44 39.15 -14.58
CA GLY A 257 -1.25 38.85 -16.00
C GLY A 257 -0.24 37.73 -16.29
N SER A 258 0.36 37.12 -15.27
CA SER A 258 1.14 35.88 -15.45
C SER A 258 0.25 34.67 -15.75
N THR A 259 0.79 33.67 -16.46
CA THR A 259 0.08 32.40 -16.71
C THR A 259 -0.35 31.73 -15.42
N LEU A 260 0.52 31.74 -14.40
CA LEU A 260 0.21 31.17 -13.09
C LEU A 260 -0.98 31.88 -12.43
N SER A 261 -0.99 33.23 -12.43
CA SER A 261 -2.14 34.00 -11.93
C SER A 261 -3.43 33.62 -12.63
N GLY A 262 -3.42 33.53 -13.97
CA GLY A 262 -4.63 33.17 -14.74
C GLY A 262 -5.15 31.76 -14.46
N VAL A 263 -4.24 30.78 -14.35
CA VAL A 263 -4.60 29.40 -14.01
C VAL A 263 -5.12 29.30 -12.58
N MET A 264 -4.48 30.00 -11.63
CA MET A 264 -4.90 30.00 -10.23
C MET A 264 -6.26 30.69 -10.02
N ASP A 265 -6.54 31.77 -10.76
CA ASP A 265 -7.86 32.42 -10.76
C ASP A 265 -8.95 31.47 -11.29
N ALA A 266 -8.72 30.83 -12.43
CA ALA A 266 -9.66 29.85 -13.00
C ALA A 266 -9.87 28.65 -12.08
N PHE A 267 -8.80 28.17 -11.45
CA PHE A 267 -8.84 27.07 -10.50
C PHE A 267 -9.62 27.43 -9.23
N ALA A 268 -9.39 28.63 -8.67
CA ALA A 268 -10.11 29.14 -7.52
C ALA A 268 -11.62 29.27 -7.79
N ILE A 269 -12.01 29.67 -9.01
CA ILE A 269 -13.41 29.68 -9.46
C ILE A 269 -14.00 28.26 -9.48
N ALA A 270 -13.27 27.28 -10.02
CA ALA A 270 -13.73 25.90 -10.08
C ALA A 270 -13.94 25.29 -8.68
N VAL A 271 -12.99 25.51 -7.76
CA VAL A 271 -13.10 25.07 -6.37
C VAL A 271 -14.29 25.75 -5.68
N SER A 272 -14.45 27.07 -5.87
CA SER A 272 -15.58 27.82 -5.32
C SER A 272 -16.93 27.31 -5.82
N LEU A 273 -17.04 26.98 -7.11
CA LEU A 273 -18.25 26.39 -7.66
C LEU A 273 -18.54 25.04 -7.01
N GLY A 274 -17.53 24.17 -6.86
CA GLY A 274 -17.72 22.89 -6.20
C GLY A 274 -18.18 23.02 -4.74
N LEU A 275 -17.56 23.92 -3.96
CA LEU A 275 -18.00 24.22 -2.59
C LEU A 275 -19.46 24.71 -2.55
N GLN A 276 -19.87 25.55 -3.51
CA GLN A 276 -21.26 26.04 -3.62
C GLN A 276 -22.26 24.97 -4.06
N HIS A 277 -21.80 23.92 -4.72
CA HIS A 277 -22.59 22.73 -5.05
C HIS A 277 -22.52 21.65 -3.96
N GLY A 278 -21.97 21.97 -2.78
CA GLY A 278 -21.97 21.09 -1.63
C GLY A 278 -20.85 20.05 -1.63
N VAL A 279 -19.83 20.19 -2.47
CA VAL A 279 -18.63 19.34 -2.39
C VAL A 279 -17.89 19.65 -1.08
N PRO A 280 -17.66 18.66 -0.19
CA PRO A 280 -16.94 18.90 1.07
C PRO A 280 -15.51 19.39 0.84
N LEU A 281 -15.01 20.29 1.70
CA LEU A 281 -13.62 20.76 1.63
C LEU A 281 -12.63 19.58 1.72
N SER A 282 -12.92 18.59 2.57
CA SER A 282 -12.10 17.39 2.74
C SER A 282 -11.88 16.62 1.43
N THR A 283 -12.83 16.64 0.49
CA THR A 283 -12.67 16.06 -0.85
C THR A 283 -11.59 16.76 -1.65
N PHE A 284 -11.55 18.09 -1.61
CA PHE A 284 -10.51 18.86 -2.29
C PHE A 284 -9.15 18.69 -1.61
N VAL A 285 -9.10 18.74 -0.28
CA VAL A 285 -7.87 18.50 0.48
C VAL A 285 -7.28 17.14 0.13
N ARG A 286 -8.09 16.08 0.16
CA ARG A 286 -7.66 14.72 -0.23
C ARG A 286 -7.09 14.67 -1.64
N LYS A 287 -7.69 15.41 -2.58
CA LYS A 287 -7.28 15.36 -4.00
C LYS A 287 -6.00 16.13 -4.28
N TYR A 288 -5.78 17.24 -3.57
CA TYR A 288 -4.75 18.21 -3.88
C TYR A 288 -3.53 18.17 -2.96
N THR A 289 -3.67 17.55 -1.78
CA THR A 289 -2.53 17.28 -0.90
C THR A 289 -1.55 16.31 -1.60
N ASN A 290 -0.25 16.56 -1.45
CA ASN A 290 0.86 15.83 -2.09
C ASN A 290 0.94 15.96 -3.62
N LEU A 291 0.14 16.83 -4.24
CA LEU A 291 0.29 17.13 -5.67
C LEU A 291 1.64 17.83 -5.90
N ARG A 292 2.42 17.35 -6.88
CA ARG A 292 3.82 17.76 -7.09
C ARG A 292 4.00 18.50 -8.41
N PHE A 293 4.35 19.78 -8.33
CA PHE A 293 4.74 20.61 -9.47
C PHE A 293 5.26 21.96 -8.95
N ASP A 294 6.08 22.66 -9.76
CA ASP A 294 6.60 23.97 -9.41
C ASP A 294 5.50 25.06 -9.46
N PRO A 295 5.45 26.01 -8.51
CA PRO A 295 6.44 26.27 -7.46
C PRO A 295 6.32 25.33 -6.25
N ALA A 296 7.44 24.76 -5.82
CA ALA A 296 7.56 23.87 -4.66
C ALA A 296 8.79 24.23 -3.82
N GLY A 297 8.72 24.01 -2.50
CA GLY A 297 9.86 24.24 -1.62
C GLY A 297 9.48 24.73 -0.22
N ILE A 298 10.41 25.49 0.38
CA ILE A 298 10.27 26.05 1.73
C ILE A 298 9.18 27.11 1.73
N THR A 299 8.33 27.07 2.76
CA THR A 299 7.26 28.06 2.98
C THR A 299 7.61 29.00 4.13
N ASP A 300 6.82 30.06 4.28
CA ASP A 300 6.86 30.96 5.44
C ASP A 300 5.90 30.56 6.57
N ASP A 301 5.16 29.46 6.42
CA ASP A 301 4.23 28.95 7.43
C ASP A 301 4.97 28.04 8.44
N PRO A 302 4.95 28.37 9.75
CA PRO A 302 5.60 27.54 10.77
C PRO A 302 5.00 26.13 10.84
N GLU A 303 3.71 25.95 10.54
CA GLU A 303 2.99 24.66 10.56
C GLU A 303 3.31 23.79 9.32
N LEU A 304 3.55 24.44 8.19
CA LEU A 304 3.67 23.80 6.87
C LEU A 304 4.97 24.17 6.15
N ARG A 305 6.12 24.04 6.83
CA ARG A 305 7.45 24.50 6.38
C ARG A 305 7.90 24.04 4.97
N LEU A 306 7.36 22.95 4.45
CA LEU A 306 7.68 22.42 3.13
C LEU A 306 6.40 22.12 2.35
N ALA A 307 6.42 22.44 1.06
CA ALA A 307 5.34 22.12 0.14
C ALA A 307 5.80 21.54 -1.18
N SER A 308 5.06 20.57 -1.69
CA SER A 308 5.37 19.91 -2.97
C SER A 308 4.76 20.61 -4.18
N SER A 309 3.86 21.56 -3.94
CA SER A 309 3.38 22.55 -4.89
C SER A 309 2.66 23.67 -4.15
N LEU A 310 2.35 24.75 -4.87
CA LEU A 310 1.49 25.81 -4.36
C LEU A 310 0.09 25.31 -3.97
N VAL A 311 -0.50 24.44 -4.80
CA VAL A 311 -1.84 23.90 -4.56
C VAL A 311 -1.84 22.98 -3.34
N ASP A 312 -0.81 22.15 -3.18
CA ASP A 312 -0.61 21.31 -1.99
C ASP A 312 -0.53 22.15 -0.72
N TYR A 313 0.25 23.24 -0.71
CA TYR A 313 0.31 24.16 0.43
C TYR A 313 -1.06 24.75 0.77
N ILE A 314 -1.76 25.32 -0.22
CA ILE A 314 -3.03 26.02 0.00
C ILE A 314 -4.05 25.06 0.63
N PHE A 315 -4.20 23.85 0.12
CA PHE A 315 -5.18 22.91 0.66
C PHE A 315 -4.79 22.34 2.01
N ARG A 316 -3.48 22.16 2.30
CA ARG A 316 -3.05 21.81 3.66
C ARG A 316 -3.31 22.95 4.65
N ARG A 317 -3.12 24.21 4.25
CA ARG A 317 -3.46 25.38 5.08
C ARG A 317 -4.97 25.48 5.33
N LEU A 318 -5.79 25.32 4.28
CA LEU A 318 -7.24 25.28 4.42
C LEU A 318 -7.71 24.13 5.32
N ALA A 319 -7.03 22.99 5.27
CA ALA A 319 -7.31 21.89 6.20
C ALA A 319 -7.06 22.33 7.65
N LEU A 320 -5.90 22.94 7.95
CA LEU A 320 -5.57 23.47 9.28
C LEU A 320 -6.60 24.48 9.79
N ASP A 321 -7.15 25.32 8.90
CA ASP A 321 -8.06 26.39 9.28
C ASP A 321 -9.53 25.93 9.45
N TYR A 322 -9.97 24.94 8.67
CA TYR A 322 -11.40 24.59 8.56
C TYR A 322 -11.76 23.15 8.92
N LEU A 323 -10.80 22.23 8.99
CA LEU A 323 -11.06 20.83 9.32
C LEU A 323 -10.71 20.53 10.78
N SER A 324 -11.52 19.67 11.39
CA SER A 324 -11.26 19.17 12.74
C SER A 324 -9.95 18.37 12.81
N ALA A 325 -9.38 18.22 14.01
CA ALA A 325 -8.16 17.43 14.19
C ALA A 325 -8.31 15.99 13.67
N ASP A 326 -9.47 15.37 13.91
CA ASP A 326 -9.75 14.01 13.45
C ASP A 326 -9.78 13.92 11.92
N GLU A 327 -10.49 14.84 11.25
CA GLU A 327 -10.51 14.91 9.77
C GLU A 327 -9.11 15.18 9.19
N ARG A 328 -8.30 15.98 9.87
CA ARG A 328 -6.93 16.28 9.45
C ARG A 328 -5.99 15.08 9.57
N ILE A 329 -6.13 14.29 10.64
CA ILE A 329 -5.41 13.03 10.82
C ILE A 329 -5.75 12.07 9.69
N GLU A 330 -7.03 11.91 9.35
CA GLU A 330 -7.50 11.07 8.23
C GLU A 330 -7.03 11.55 6.83
N LEU A 331 -6.57 12.79 6.72
CA LEU A 331 -6.05 13.36 5.48
C LEU A 331 -4.52 13.44 5.49
N GLY A 332 -3.86 13.02 6.57
CA GLY A 332 -2.41 13.13 6.75
C GLY A 332 -1.89 14.57 6.86
N VAL A 333 -2.76 15.53 7.22
CA VAL A 333 -2.40 16.95 7.34
C VAL A 333 -2.21 17.33 8.81
N LEU A 334 -1.04 17.00 9.36
CA LEU A 334 -0.72 17.25 10.75
C LEU A 334 -0.04 18.61 10.96
N SER A 335 -0.48 19.32 11.99
CA SER A 335 0.21 20.51 12.53
C SER A 335 1.55 20.12 13.15
N THR A 336 2.42 21.09 13.42
CA THR A 336 3.68 20.88 14.12
C THR A 336 3.49 20.27 15.51
N GLY A 337 2.48 20.75 16.25
CA GLY A 337 2.12 20.18 17.55
C GLY A 337 1.66 18.72 17.45
N GLU A 338 0.88 18.38 16.42
CA GLU A 338 0.35 17.02 16.22
C GLU A 338 1.37 16.03 15.65
N ARG A 339 2.41 16.51 14.96
CA ARG A 339 3.56 15.68 14.58
C ARG A 339 4.39 15.25 15.79
N THR A 340 4.29 15.99 16.89
CA THR A 340 4.96 15.70 18.15
C THR A 340 4.06 14.81 18.98
N GLN A 341 3.88 13.54 18.59
CA GLN A 341 3.40 12.57 19.57
C GLN A 341 4.45 12.45 20.68
N PRO A 342 4.04 12.48 21.97
CA PRO A 342 4.97 12.21 23.06
C PRO A 342 5.59 10.84 22.82
N THR A 343 6.92 10.79 22.89
CA THR A 343 7.65 9.55 23.09
C THR A 343 6.97 8.75 24.22
N LEU A 344 7.00 7.42 24.11
CA LEU A 344 6.49 6.48 25.10
C LEU A 344 6.69 7.00 26.54
N PRO A 345 5.68 6.87 27.43
CA PRO A 345 5.82 7.33 28.82
C PRO A 345 7.02 6.62 29.46
N GLY A 346 8.07 7.38 29.77
CA GLY A 346 9.32 6.87 30.37
C GLY A 346 10.63 7.23 29.65
N LEU A 347 10.61 8.01 28.56
CA LEU A 347 11.83 8.53 27.94
C LEU A 347 11.82 10.06 27.95
N GLU A 348 12.45 10.65 28.97
CA GLU A 348 12.82 12.06 28.98
C GLU A 348 14.00 12.28 28.03
N ASP A 349 13.87 13.29 27.16
CA ASP A 349 14.89 13.69 26.20
C ASP A 349 15.98 14.51 26.90
N VAL A 350 17.07 13.85 27.31
CA VAL A 350 18.22 14.52 27.92
C VAL A 350 19.22 14.89 26.83
N GLY A 351 18.90 15.94 26.09
CA GLY A 351 19.78 16.58 25.13
C GLY A 351 20.62 17.69 25.75
N GLU A 352 21.44 17.42 26.78
CA GLU A 352 22.56 18.29 27.15
C GLU A 352 23.84 17.49 27.43
N LEU A 353 24.91 17.91 26.75
CA LEU A 353 26.25 17.34 26.72
C LEU A 353 26.98 17.51 28.07
N GLY A 354 27.56 16.45 28.61
CA GLY A 354 28.69 16.58 29.55
C GLY A 354 28.89 15.45 30.57
N GLN A 355 29.98 14.71 30.38
CA GLN A 355 30.86 14.12 31.41
C GLN A 355 30.39 12.87 32.21
N ALA A 356 31.09 11.77 31.90
CA ALA A 356 31.78 10.85 32.82
C ALA A 356 31.02 10.01 33.85
N MET A 357 31.08 8.69 33.60
CA MET A 357 31.51 7.58 34.48
C MET A 357 30.81 7.30 35.83
N HIS A 358 30.78 5.99 36.15
CA HIS A 358 30.32 5.30 37.38
C HIS A 358 28.80 5.09 37.46
N ASP A 359 28.26 3.98 37.94
CA ASP A 359 28.68 2.60 38.26
C ASP A 359 27.36 1.89 38.64
N GLU A 360 27.35 0.55 38.67
CA GLU A 360 26.37 -0.28 39.39
C GLU A 360 24.89 -0.30 38.91
N HIS A 361 24.08 -1.30 39.22
CA HIS A 361 24.17 -2.76 39.36
C HIS A 361 22.70 -3.20 39.30
N GLU A 362 22.47 -4.36 38.70
CA GLU A 362 21.36 -5.30 38.90
C GLU A 362 20.13 -4.91 39.77
N ARG A 363 18.92 -5.16 39.23
CA ARG A 363 17.88 -5.93 39.94
C ARG A 363 16.76 -6.42 39.01
N PHE A 364 16.70 -7.74 38.87
CA PHE A 364 15.52 -8.50 38.46
C PHE A 364 14.49 -8.57 39.60
N GLY A 365 13.20 -8.69 39.25
CA GLY A 365 12.11 -9.08 40.15
C GLY A 365 10.76 -8.66 39.57
N GLN A 366 10.16 -9.46 38.67
CA GLN A 366 9.05 -10.38 38.97
C GLN A 366 7.82 -9.73 39.61
N GLY A 367 6.72 -9.76 38.86
CA GLY A 367 5.36 -9.46 39.33
C GLY A 367 4.38 -9.75 38.20
N GLY A 368 4.00 -11.02 38.06
CA GLY A 368 2.84 -11.40 37.27
C GLY A 368 1.58 -11.12 38.09
N ASP A 369 0.54 -10.62 37.42
CA ASP A 369 -0.83 -10.91 37.83
C ASP A 369 -1.77 -10.88 36.63
N SER A 370 -2.57 -11.93 36.56
CA SER A 370 -3.56 -12.23 35.54
C SER A 370 -4.82 -11.38 35.70
N LEU A 371 -5.29 -10.76 34.61
CA LEU A 371 -6.69 -10.34 34.50
C LEU A 371 -7.26 -10.67 33.12
N SER A 372 -8.07 -11.74 33.13
CA SER A 372 -9.37 -11.87 32.50
C SER A 372 -9.58 -11.24 31.11
N ALA A 373 -9.70 -12.13 30.13
CA ALA A 373 -10.32 -11.90 28.84
C ALA A 373 -11.68 -11.18 28.97
N ASN A 374 -11.85 -10.09 28.23
CA ASN A 374 -13.14 -9.67 27.72
C ASN A 374 -12.97 -8.83 26.45
N LYS A 375 -13.52 -9.39 25.36
CA LYS A 375 -14.21 -8.74 24.24
C LYS A 375 -13.73 -7.33 23.86
N TRP A 376 -12.83 -7.28 22.88
CA TRP A 376 -12.66 -6.10 22.03
C TRP A 376 -12.81 -6.50 20.56
N GLU A 377 -14.06 -6.77 20.19
CA GLU A 377 -14.48 -6.83 18.79
C GLU A 377 -14.57 -5.39 18.29
N ARG A 378 -13.41 -4.85 17.91
CA ARG A 378 -13.29 -3.50 17.37
C ARG A 378 -13.51 -3.57 15.87
N SER A 379 -14.62 -3.00 15.44
CA SER A 379 -14.96 -2.61 14.08
C SER A 379 -13.71 -2.09 13.36
N ARG A 380 -13.34 -2.77 12.27
CA ARG A 380 -12.14 -2.49 11.48
C ARG A 380 -12.22 -1.07 10.89
N PRO A 381 -11.14 -0.27 10.94
CA PRO A 381 -11.08 0.98 10.21
C PRO A 381 -10.97 0.67 8.71
N GLU A 382 -11.93 1.15 7.92
CA GLU A 382 -11.80 1.22 6.47
C GLU A 382 -10.53 2.01 6.10
N SER A 383 -9.79 1.49 5.12
CA SER A 383 -8.47 1.95 4.72
C SER A 383 -8.48 3.32 4.03
N ARG A 384 -8.63 4.42 4.80
CA ARG A 384 -8.64 5.81 4.29
C ARG A 384 -7.27 6.35 3.86
N ASP A 385 -6.17 5.74 4.32
CA ASP A 385 -4.78 6.17 4.06
C ASP A 385 -4.00 5.25 3.11
N ALA A 386 -4.72 4.49 2.29
CA ALA A 386 -4.18 3.61 1.29
C ALA A 386 -3.44 4.38 0.17
N PRO A 387 -2.08 4.33 0.08
CA PRO A 387 -1.33 4.98 -0.99
C PRO A 387 -1.72 4.37 -2.34
N PHE A 388 -1.53 5.12 -3.42
CA PHE A 388 -1.74 4.60 -4.77
C PHE A 388 -0.54 3.76 -5.24
N CYS A 389 -0.80 2.67 -5.98
CA CYS A 389 0.22 1.80 -6.58
C CYS A 389 1.10 2.65 -7.49
N TYR A 390 2.36 2.81 -7.14
CA TYR A 390 3.34 3.54 -7.96
C TYR A 390 3.49 2.92 -9.36
N ALA A 391 3.10 1.67 -9.56
CA ALA A 391 3.19 0.97 -10.83
C ALA A 391 1.93 1.09 -11.71
N CYS A 392 0.71 1.25 -11.15
CA CYS A 392 -0.52 1.22 -11.95
C CYS A 392 -1.60 2.24 -11.53
N GLY A 393 -1.35 3.05 -10.50
CA GLY A 393 -2.25 4.09 -10.03
C GLY A 393 -3.52 3.62 -9.30
N ASN A 394 -3.69 2.32 -9.05
CA ASN A 394 -4.81 1.81 -8.24
C ASN A 394 -4.57 1.99 -6.74
N VAL A 395 -5.63 2.22 -5.97
CA VAL A 395 -5.57 2.34 -4.51
C VAL A 395 -5.01 1.03 -3.92
N MET A 396 -3.94 1.11 -3.14
CA MET A 396 -3.31 -0.06 -2.52
C MET A 396 -4.05 -0.41 -1.23
N GLN A 397 -4.45 -1.66 -1.05
CA GLN A 397 -5.14 -2.09 0.15
C GLN A 397 -4.16 -2.31 1.29
N ARG A 398 -4.59 -2.00 2.52
CA ARG A 398 -3.76 -2.20 3.71
C ARG A 398 -3.53 -3.70 3.92
N ALA A 399 -2.27 -4.06 3.99
CA ALA A 399 -1.76 -5.40 3.96
C ALA A 399 -0.72 -5.50 5.08
N GLY A 400 -1.19 -5.72 6.31
CA GLY A 400 -0.35 -5.70 7.53
C GLY A 400 0.10 -4.29 7.88
N SER A 401 1.41 -4.11 8.10
CA SER A 401 2.06 -2.80 8.27
C SER A 401 2.28 -2.03 6.96
N CYS A 402 1.95 -2.63 5.82
CA CYS A 402 2.22 -2.12 4.47
C CYS A 402 0.93 -1.97 3.68
N TYR A 403 1.06 -1.58 2.42
CA TYR A 403 -0.01 -1.59 1.44
C TYR A 403 0.35 -2.46 0.24
N ALA A 404 -0.64 -3.12 -0.34
CA ALA A 404 -0.48 -4.01 -1.49
C ALA A 404 -1.54 -3.67 -2.55
N CYS A 405 -1.14 -3.56 -3.81
CA CYS A 405 -2.06 -3.18 -4.87
C CYS A 405 -2.85 -4.37 -5.40
N PRO A 406 -4.19 -4.39 -5.31
CA PRO A 406 -5.02 -5.51 -5.79
C PRO A 406 -4.96 -5.76 -7.30
N SER A 407 -4.30 -4.88 -8.06
CA SER A 407 -4.27 -4.94 -9.53
C SER A 407 -2.89 -5.21 -10.12
N CYS A 408 -1.80 -4.82 -9.46
CA CYS A 408 -0.46 -4.76 -10.06
C CYS A 408 0.58 -5.63 -9.35
N GLY A 409 0.27 -6.25 -8.21
CA GLY A 409 1.29 -6.97 -7.43
C GLY A 409 2.07 -6.09 -6.45
N ALA A 410 2.23 -4.80 -6.75
CA ALA A 410 3.18 -3.95 -6.05
C ALA A 410 2.82 -3.74 -4.58
N THR A 411 3.84 -3.75 -3.72
CA THR A 411 3.72 -3.49 -2.27
C THR A 411 4.44 -2.19 -1.91
N SER A 412 4.00 -1.53 -0.83
CA SER A 412 4.56 -0.24 -0.39
C SER A 412 5.87 -0.40 0.40
N GLY A 413 6.61 -1.49 0.17
CA GLY A 413 7.96 -1.66 0.69
C GLY A 413 8.08 -2.32 2.07
N CYS A 414 7.06 -3.02 2.58
CA CYS A 414 7.35 -4.07 3.55
C CYS A 414 6.97 -5.45 3.02
N SER A 415 8.04 -6.22 2.87
CA SER A 415 8.12 -7.56 2.32
C SER A 415 8.09 -8.61 3.41
#